data_AF-A0A3D3PBL1-F1
#
_entry.id   AF-A0A3D3PBL1-F1
#
_cell.length_a   1.000
_cell.length_b   1.000
_cell.length_c   1.000
_cell.angle_alpha   90.00
_cell.angle_beta   90.00
_cell.angle_gamma   90.00
#
_symmetry.space_group_name_H-M   'P 1'
#
loop_
_entity.id
_entity.type
_entity.pdbx_description
1 polymer ?
#
loop_
_entity_poly.entity_id
_entity_poly.type
_entity_poly.pdbx_seq_one_letter_code
_entity_poly.pdbx_strand_id
1 'polypeptide(L)' 'GQKNYPIPYNLKKNLAYLVSSVVIVILSFVVFKRDLIMGNILFLLFLAGTIYIERKELKLLLS' A
#
# COMPACT_ATOMS: atom_id res chain seq x y z
N GLY A 1 3.86 -4.99 -27.17
CA GLY A 1 4.61 -4.15 -26.21
C GLY A 1 5.42 -5.00 -25.27
N GLN A 2 4.83 -5.51 -24.19
CA GLN A 2 5.54 -6.30 -23.16
C GLN A 2 6.21 -7.61 -23.64
N LYS A 3 5.69 -8.25 -24.69
CA LYS A 3 6.27 -9.49 -25.25
C LYS A 3 7.75 -9.32 -25.66
N ASN A 4 8.14 -8.12 -26.12
CA ASN A 4 9.51 -7.81 -26.52
C ASN A 4 10.29 -7.01 -25.45
N TYR A 5 9.65 -6.65 -24.33
CA TYR A 5 10.28 -5.98 -23.20
C TYR A 5 9.55 -6.35 -21.90
N PRO A 6 9.85 -7.53 -21.32
CA PRO A 6 9.23 -7.95 -20.08
C PRO A 6 9.78 -7.09 -18.94
N ILE A 7 8.94 -6.22 -18.40
CA ILE A 7 9.25 -5.43 -17.22
C ILE A 7 8.99 -6.34 -16.00
N PRO A 8 9.98 -6.57 -15.13
CA PRO A 8 9.84 -7.49 -14.00
C PRO A 8 8.98 -6.87 -12.90
N TYR A 9 7.67 -6.87 -13.10
CA TYR A 9 6.72 -6.38 -12.10
C TYR A 9 6.54 -7.39 -10.97
N ASN A 10 6.65 -6.92 -9.73
CA ASN A 10 6.19 -7.66 -8.57
C ASN A 10 4.66 -7.60 -8.46
N LEU A 11 3.97 -8.34 -9.33
CA LEU A 11 2.50 -8.38 -9.37
C LEU A 11 1.88 -8.73 -8.01
N LYS A 12 2.53 -9.61 -7.25
CA LYS A 12 2.09 -9.99 -5.90
C LYS A 12 2.08 -8.80 -4.95
N LYS A 13 3.11 -7.94 -4.98
CA LYS A 13 3.18 -6.73 -4.15
C LYS A 13 2.09 -5.74 -4.55
N ASN A 14 1.96 -5.46 -5.85
CA ASN A 14 0.95 -4.52 -6.35
C ASN A 14 -0.47 -4.96 -5.99
N LEU A 15 -0.77 -6.25 -6.14
CA LEU A 15 -2.06 -6.81 -5.76
C LEU A 15 -2.29 -6.71 -4.25
N ALA A 16 -1.27 -7.00 -3.43
CA ALA A 16 -1.36 -6.85 -1.98
C ALA A 16 -1.67 -5.40 -1.57
N TYR A 17 -1.00 -4.41 -2.18
CA TYR A 17 -1.28 -3.00 -1.92
C TYR A 17 -2.72 -2.64 -2.30
N LEU A 18 -3.19 -3.03 -3.48
CA LEU A 18 -4.57 -2.76 -3.91
C LEU A 18 -5.60 -3.37 -2.96
N VAL A 19 -5.45 -4.64 -2.61
CA VAL A 19 -6.37 -5.33 -1.68
C VAL A 19 -6.34 -4.67 -0.30
N SER A 20 -5.15 -4.35 0.22
CA SER A 20 -5.03 -3.69 1.53
C SER A 20 -5.67 -2.30 1.55
N SER A 21 -5.52 -1.51 0.47
CA SER A 21 -6.19 -0.21 0.32
C SER A 21 -7.71 -0.35 0.34
N VAL A 22 -8.27 -1.34 -0.37
CA VAL A 22 -9.71 -1.61 -0.35
C VAL A 22 -10.19 -1.98 1.07
N VAL A 23 -9.45 -2.86 1.76
CA VAL A 23 -9.77 -3.27 3.13
C VAL A 23 -9.75 -2.08 4.09
N ILE A 24 -8.75 -1.20 3.98
CA ILE A 24 -8.64 0.01 4.79
C ILE A 24 -9.82 0.96 4.56
N VAL A 25 -10.22 1.16 3.31
CA VAL A 25 -11.39 1.98 2.98
C VAL A 25 -12.66 1.38 3.60
N ILE A 26 -12.87 0.07 3.47
CA ILE A 26 -14.02 -0.61 4.07
C ILE A 26 -14.01 -0.45 5.59
N LEU A 27 -12.88 -0.66 6.26
CA LEU A 27 -12.72 -0.45 7.71
C LEU A 27 -13.07 0.99 8.10
N SER A 28 -12.50 1.98 7.41
CA SER A 28 -12.69 3.39 7.70
C SER A 28 -14.16 3.83 7.58
N PHE A 29 -14.85 3.39 6.53
CA PHE A 29 -16.24 3.83 6.27
C PHE A 29 -17.27 2.98 7.00
N VAL A 30 -17.09 1.67 7.10
CA VAL A 30 -18.09 0.75 7.66
C VAL A 30 -17.94 0.61 9.17
N VAL A 31 -16.73 0.42 9.68
CA VAL A 31 -16.49 0.18 11.12
C VAL A 31 -16.37 1.50 11.88
N PHE A 32 -15.56 2.43 11.35
CA PHE A 32 -15.29 3.71 12.02
C PHE A 32 -16.25 4.83 11.64
N LYS A 33 -17.33 4.53 10.89
CA LYS A 33 -18.42 5.47 10.56
C LYS A 33 -17.93 6.83 10.02
N ARG A 34 -16.85 6.83 9.22
CA ARG A 34 -16.26 8.05 8.64
C ARG A 34 -15.62 9.00 9.67
N ASP A 35 -15.22 8.47 10.83
CA ASP A 35 -14.43 9.24 11.78
C ASP A 35 -13.09 9.65 11.16
N LEU A 36 -12.85 10.96 11.13
CA LEU A 36 -11.67 11.53 10.49
C LEU A 36 -10.39 11.14 11.22
N ILE A 37 -10.42 11.01 12.55
CA ILE A 37 -9.24 10.68 13.34
C ILE A 37 -8.86 9.22 13.09
N MET A 38 -9.82 8.31 13.15
CA MET A 38 -9.56 6.89 12.88
C MET A 38 -9.14 6.64 11.44
N GLY A 39 -9.72 7.36 10.47
CA GLY A 39 -9.28 7.31 9.08
C GLY A 39 -7.81 7.71 8.90
N ASN A 40 -7.37 8.79 9.56
CA ASN A 40 -5.96 9.21 9.54
C ASN A 40 -5.03 8.20 10.21
N ILE A 41 -5.46 7.55 11.30
CA ILE A 41 -4.68 6.48 11.95
C ILE A 41 -4.49 5.29 11.00
N LEU A 42 -5.57 4.84 10.34
CA LEU A 42 -5.52 3.79 9.33
C LEU A 42 -4.60 4.16 8.15
N PHE A 43 -4.64 5.42 7.72
CA PHE A 43 -3.75 5.93 6.70
C PHE A 43 -2.28 5.90 7.13
N LEU A 44 -1.96 6.38 8.34
CA LEU A 44 -0.61 6.32 8.88
C LEU A 44 -0.12 4.88 9.03
N LEU A 45 -0.99 3.97 9.45
CA LEU A 45 -0.68 2.54 9.56
C LEU A 45 -0.33 1.94 8.19
N PHE A 46 -1.12 2.26 7.16
CA PHE A 46 -0.85 1.82 5.79
C PHE A 46 0.49 2.35 5.27
N LEU A 47 0.77 3.62 5.54
CA LEU A 47 1.98 4.31 5.10
C LEU A 47 3.21 3.72 5.81
N ALA A 48 3.15 3.52 7.12
CA ALA A 48 4.19 2.86 7.90
C ALA A 48 4.44 1.42 7.44
N GLY A 49 3.37 0.65 7.18
CA GLY A 49 3.48 -0.71 6.64
C GLY A 49 4.15 -0.75 5.27
N THR A 50 3.77 0.18 4.38
CA THR A 50 4.37 0.30 3.03
C THR A 50 5.85 0.66 3.10
N ILE A 51 6.22 1.66 3.92
CA ILE A 51 7.63 2.02 4.14
C ILE A 51 8.41 0.83 4.70
N TYR A 52 7.85 0.09 5.66
CA TYR A 52 8.51 -1.07 6.25
C TYR A 52 8.77 -2.18 5.23
N ILE A 53 7.81 -2.46 4.34
CA ILE A 53 7.94 -3.47 3.27
C ILE A 53 8.96 -3.02 2.22
N GLU A 54 8.89 -1.76 1.79
CA GLU A 54 9.74 -1.23 0.72
C GLU A 54 11.08 -0.68 1.22
N ARG A 55 11.39 -0.76 2.52
CA ARG A 55 12.62 -0.21 3.12
C ARG A 55 13.90 -0.56 2.37
N LYS A 56 13.96 -1.76 1.76
CA LYS A 56 15.12 -2.23 0.99
C LYS A 56 15.26 -1.48 -0.34
N GLU A 57 14.15 -1.33 -1.06
CA GLU A 57 14.08 -0.58 -2.31
C GLU A 57 14.31 0.92 -2.04
N LEU A 58 13.68 1.46 -0.99
CA LEU A 58 13.86 2.85 -0.57
C LEU A 58 15.32 3.14 -0.19
N LYS A 59 15.97 2.23 0.54
CA LYS A 59 17.40 2.38 0.86
C LYS A 59 18.29 2.30 -0.38
N LEU A 60 17.92 1.49 -1.37
CA LEU A 60 18.63 1.42 -2.65
C LEU A 60 18.48 2.73 -3.46
N LEU A 61 17.30 3.36 -3.42
CA LEU A 61 17.03 4.61 -4.13
C LEU A 61 17.59 5.86 -3.44
N LEU A 62 17.72 5.83 -2.11
CA LEU A 62 18.22 6.95 -1.29
C LEU A 62 19.72 6.86 -0.98
N SER A 63 20.36 5.74 -1.31
CA SER A 63 21.82 5.55 -1.22
C SER A 63 22.51 5.99 -2.49
#